data_AF-A0A1F7S229-F1
#
_entry.id   AF-A0A1F7S229-F1
#
_cell.length_a   1.000
_cell.length_b   1.000
_cell.length_c   1.000
_cell.angle_alpha   90.00
_cell.angle_beta   90.00
_cell.angle_gamma   90.00
#
_symmetry.space_group_name_H-M   'P 1'
#
loop_
_entity.id
_entity.type
_entity.pdbx_description
1 polymer ?
#
loop_
_entity_poly.entity_id
_entity_poly.type
_entity_poly.pdbx_seq_one_letter_code
_entity_poly.pdbx_strand_id
1 'polypeptide(L)'
;MNLPDKEILRPQEVADYFSVSKRTIFRWCIEEKIKYCKPNGVIRIFRNSVLELVQKTENAHIESIKEVESKITASHKGRRIISKGI
;
A
#
# COMPACT_ATOMS: atom_id res chain seq x y z
N MET A 1 10.20 -1.57 14.60
CA MET A 1 11.62 -1.28 14.27
C MET A 1 11.64 -0.04 13.39
N ASN A 2 12.54 0.92 13.62
CA ASN A 2 12.68 2.09 12.74
C ASN A 2 13.49 1.72 11.48
N LEU A 3 13.19 2.39 10.36
CA LEU A 3 13.91 2.17 9.11
C LEU A 3 15.35 2.73 9.22
N PRO A 4 16.40 1.95 8.93
CA PRO A 4 17.78 2.41 9.03
C PRO A 4 18.08 3.64 8.18
N ASP A 5 18.98 4.50 8.66
CA ASP A 5 19.34 5.74 7.98
C ASP A 5 20.37 5.54 6.85
N LYS A 6 19.96 4.89 5.76
CA LYS A 6 20.81 4.66 4.57
C LYS A 6 20.01 4.51 3.29
N GLU A 7 20.61 4.86 2.16
CA GLU A 7 19.92 4.87 0.87
C GLU A 7 19.54 3.47 0.35
N ILE A 8 20.34 2.46 0.70
CA ILE A 8 20.18 1.09 0.21
C ILE A 8 19.98 0.14 1.38
N LEU A 9 18.84 -0.54 1.37
CA LEU A 9 18.36 -1.42 2.43
C LEU A 9 18.48 -2.90 2.04
N ARG A 10 18.68 -3.74 3.05
CA ARG A 10 18.57 -5.19 2.92
C ARG A 10 17.10 -5.61 2.97
N PRO A 11 16.69 -6.70 2.29
CA PRO A 11 15.34 -7.21 2.38
C PRO A 11 14.85 -7.47 3.81
N GLN A 12 15.75 -7.91 4.71
CA GLN A 12 15.43 -8.11 6.13
C GLN A 12 15.05 -6.81 6.83
N GLU A 13 15.80 -5.72 6.59
CA GLU A 13 15.54 -4.43 7.23
C GLU A 13 14.17 -3.86 6.82
N VAL A 14 13.82 -4.03 5.54
CA VAL A 14 12.49 -3.64 5.03
C VAL A 14 11.40 -4.53 5.60
N ALA A 15 11.66 -5.84 5.73
CA ALA A 15 10.72 -6.79 6.32
C ALA A 15 10.43 -6.45 7.79
N ASP A 16 11.46 -6.14 8.57
CA ASP A 16 11.35 -5.75 9.97
C ASP A 16 10.62 -4.42 10.14
N TYR A 17 10.82 -3.46 9.21
CA TYR A 17 10.11 -2.18 9.21
C TYR A 17 8.61 -2.36 8.99
N PHE A 18 8.21 -3.14 7.98
CA PHE A 18 6.80 -3.40 7.69
C PHE A 18 6.18 -4.49 8.57
N SER A 19 6.96 -5.14 9.44
CA SER A 19 6.53 -6.30 10.23
C SER A 19 5.95 -7.44 9.38
N VAL A 20 6.61 -7.73 8.25
CA VAL A 20 6.22 -8.80 7.31
C VAL A 20 7.35 -9.79 7.11
N SER A 21 7.07 -10.93 6.47
CA SER A 21 8.11 -11.88 6.10
C SER A 21 9.03 -11.33 5.00
N LYS A 22 10.31 -11.76 4.97
CA LYS A 22 11.21 -11.52 3.83
C LYS A 22 10.61 -11.98 2.49
N ARG A 23 9.85 -13.08 2.49
CA ARG A 23 9.16 -13.60 1.30
C ARG A 23 8.18 -12.57 0.72
N THR A 24 7.46 -11.87 1.60
CA THR A 24 6.57 -10.77 1.20
C THR A 24 7.35 -9.66 0.52
N ILE A 25 8.50 -9.26 1.07
CA ILE A 25 9.35 -8.24 0.47
C ILE A 25 9.87 -8.67 -0.91
N PHE A 26 10.34 -9.91 -1.06
CA PHE A 26 10.73 -10.43 -2.38
C PHE A 26 9.58 -10.43 -3.37
N ARG A 27 8.38 -10.79 -2.92
CA ARG A 27 7.18 -10.73 -3.76
C ARG A 27 6.87 -9.30 -4.18
N TRP A 28 6.98 -8.31 -3.29
CA TRP A 28 6.79 -6.90 -3.63
C TRP A 28 7.82 -6.38 -4.62
N CYS A 29 9.06 -6.87 -4.57
CA CYS A 29 10.06 -6.58 -5.60
C CYS A 29 9.65 -7.16 -6.97
N ILE A 30 9.15 -8.41 -7.00
CA ILE A 30 8.68 -9.06 -8.23
C ILE A 30 7.43 -8.37 -8.80
N GLU A 31 6.51 -7.97 -7.93
CA GLU A 31 5.29 -7.22 -8.25
C GLU A 31 5.56 -5.72 -8.54
N GLU A 32 6.83 -5.31 -8.61
CA GLU A 32 7.27 -3.93 -8.87
C GLU A 32 6.69 -2.86 -7.92
N LYS A 33 6.24 -3.27 -6.73
CA LYS A 33 5.72 -2.37 -5.69
C LYS A 33 6.84 -1.57 -5.02
N ILE A 34 8.05 -2.12 -4.99
CA ILE A 34 9.24 -1.46 -4.45
C ILE A 34 10.42 -1.67 -5.40
N LYS A 35 11.11 -0.58 -5.72
CA LYS A 35 12.30 -0.58 -6.56
C LYS A 35 13.49 -1.20 -5.83
N TYR A 36 14.24 -2.02 -6.55
CA TYR A 36 15.42 -2.70 -6.03
C TYR A 36 16.50 -2.81 -7.11
N CYS A 37 17.73 -3.08 -6.68
CA CYS A 37 18.85 -3.46 -7.54
C CYS A 37 19.46 -4.79 -7.04
N LYS A 38 20.30 -5.42 -7.87
CA LYS A 38 20.95 -6.70 -7.58
C LYS A 38 22.48 -6.63 -7.76
N PRO A 39 23.20 -5.79 -6.99
CA PRO A 39 24.66 -5.80 -7.03
C PRO A 39 25.15 -7.20 -6.59
N ASN A 40 25.98 -7.83 -7.42
CA ASN A 40 26.53 -9.17 -7.17
C ASN A 40 25.46 -10.25 -6.89
N GLY A 41 24.28 -10.14 -7.52
CA GLY A 41 23.18 -11.09 -7.33
C GLY A 41 22.40 -10.95 -6.02
N VAL A 42 22.77 -10.00 -5.15
CA VAL A 42 22.10 -9.79 -3.86
C VAL A 42 21.10 -8.65 -3.95
N ILE A 43 19.85 -8.90 -3.57
CA ILE A 43 18.80 -7.87 -3.60
C ILE A 43 19.11 -6.77 -2.58
N ARG A 44 18.95 -5.54 -3.06
CA ARG A 44 19.15 -4.28 -2.37
C ARG A 44 18.01 -3.33 -2.72
N ILE A 45 17.34 -2.77 -1.73
CA ILE A 45 16.11 -2.03 -1.89
C ILE A 45 16.38 -0.54 -1.70
N PHE A 46 15.89 0.30 -2.59
CA PHE A 46 16.05 1.75 -2.45
C PHE A 46 15.13 2.28 -1.36
N ARG A 47 15.69 3.02 -0.40
CA ARG A 47 14.92 3.60 0.71
C ARG A 47 13.79 4.50 0.22
N ASN A 48 14.06 5.37 -0.76
CA ASN A 48 13.04 6.27 -1.29
C ASN A 48 11.82 5.50 -1.79
N SER A 49 12.01 4.35 -2.44
CA SER A 49 10.88 3.54 -2.91
C SER A 49 10.08 2.93 -1.76
N VAL A 50 10.69 2.64 -0.61
CA VAL A 50 9.99 2.19 0.60
C VAL A 50 9.15 3.33 1.18
N LEU A 51 9.72 4.54 1.27
CA LEU A 51 9.03 5.73 1.77
C LEU A 51 7.86 6.13 0.86
N GLU A 52 8.06 6.08 -0.47
CA GLU A 52 6.99 6.30 -1.46
C GLU A 52 5.81 5.34 -1.25
N LEU A 53 6.07 4.07 -0.93
CA LEU A 53 5.02 3.08 -0.67
C LEU A 53 4.23 3.43 0.60
N VAL A 54 4.90 3.87 1.66
CA VAL A 54 4.26 4.33 2.91
C VAL A 54 3.37 5.54 2.61
N GLN A 55 3.91 6.55 1.92
CA GLN A 55 3.15 7.76 1.55
C GLN A 55 1.93 7.43 0.69
N LYS A 56 2.06 6.52 -0.28
CA LYS A 56 0.93 6.05 -1.09
C LYS A 56 -0.14 5.37 -0.25
N THR A 57 0.26 4.61 0.77
CA THR A 57 -0.65 3.90 1.66
C THR A 57 -1.41 4.87 2.57
N GLU A 58 -0.73 5.90 3.09
CA GLU A 58 -1.36 6.99 3.85
C GLU A 58 -2.38 7.74 2.99
N ASN A 59 -2.03 8.06 1.74
CA ASN A 59 -2.92 8.77 0.83
C ASN A 59 -4.09 7.90 0.34
N ALA A 60 -3.92 6.57 0.31
CA ALA A 60 -4.97 5.63 -0.08
C ALA A 60 -6.00 5.38 1.03
N HIS A 61 -5.73 5.80 2.27
CA HIS A 61 -6.57 5.51 3.43
C HIS A 61 -6.66 6.72 4.36
N ILE A 62 -7.67 7.58 4.13
CA ILE A 62 -8.76 7.95 5.05
C ILE A 62 -9.80 8.67 4.16
N GLU A 63 -10.72 7.94 3.54
CA GLU A 63 -12.08 8.49 3.45
C GLU A 63 -12.64 8.39 4.86
N SER A 64 -13.12 9.49 5.44
CA SER A 64 -13.71 9.39 6.78
C SER A 64 -14.86 8.39 6.74
N ILE A 65 -15.07 7.61 7.81
CA ILE A 65 -16.22 6.69 7.91
C ILE A 65 -17.52 7.41 7.54
N LYS A 66 -17.65 8.70 7.93
CA LYS A 66 -18.77 9.57 7.57
C LYS A 66 -18.92 9.80 6.06
N GLU A 67 -17.82 9.94 5.34
CA GLU A 67 -17.82 10.15 3.89
C GLU A 67 -18.23 8.87 3.14
N VAL A 68 -17.76 7.72 3.60
CA VAL A 68 -18.16 6.41 3.09
C VAL A 68 -19.66 6.17 3.38
N GLU A 69 -20.11 6.43 4.61
CA GLU A 69 -21.52 6.29 5.01
C GLU A 69 -22.45 7.20 4.18
N SER A 70 -22.02 8.43 3.90
CA SER A 70 -22.77 9.41 3.08
C SER A 70 -22.93 8.96 1.63
N LYS A 71 -21.87 8.38 1.04
CA LYS A 71 -21.91 7.80 -0.32
C LYS A 71 -22.85 6.58 -0.38
N ILE A 72 -22.82 5.74 0.65
CA ILE A 72 -23.71 4.57 0.76
C ILE A 72 -25.19 5.01 0.87
N THR A 73 -25.50 6.01 1.71
CA THR A 73 -26.88 6.51 1.86
C THR A 73 -27.39 7.22 0.62
N ALA A 74 -26.54 8.02 -0.06
CA ALA A 74 -26.90 8.67 -1.32
C ALA A 74 -27.21 7.66 -2.44
N SER A 75 -26.44 6.56 -2.52
CA SER A 75 -26.67 5.49 -3.50
C SER A 75 -28.00 4.73 -3.26
N HIS A 76 -28.37 4.50 -1.99
CA HIS A 76 -29.63 3.83 -1.65
C HIS A 76 -30.87 4.70 -1.89
N LYS A 77 -30.75 6.03 -1.84
CA LYS A 77 -31.87 6.95 -2.09
C LYS A 77 -32.29 7.00 -3.57
N GLY A 78 -31.36 6.75 -4.50
CA GLY A 78 -31.62 6.73 -5.94
C GLY A 78 -32.29 5.45 -6.47
N ARG A 79 -32.14 4.30 -5.80
CA ARG A 79 -32.71 3.01 -6.25
C ARG A 79 -34.19 2.81 -5.90
N ARG A 80 -34.82 3.73 -5.16
CA ARG A 80 -36.20 3.58 -4.66
C ARG A 80 -37.29 4.04 -5.65
N ILE A 81 -36.92 4.43 -6.88
CA ILE A 81 -37.85 4.99 -7.88
C ILE A 81 -37.80 4.20 -9.19
N ILE A 82 -38.07 2.89 -9.14
CA ILE A 82 -38.49 2.09 -10.31
C ILE A 82 -39.23 0.86 -9.80
N SER A 83 -40.40 1.09 -9.22
CA SER A 83 -41.41 0.04 -9.05
C SER A 83 -42.79 0.69 -9.08
N LYS A 84 -43.17 1.22 -10.24
CA LYS A 84 -44.57 1.52 -10.57
C LYS A 84 -44.78 1.28 -12.06
N GLY A 85 -45.66 0.34 -12.36
CA GLY A 85 -46.51 0.45 -13.55
C GLY A 85 -46.45 -0.72 -14.52
N ILE A 86 -47.49 -1.55 -14.39
CA ILE A 86 -48.18 -2.36 -15.42
C ILE A 86 -47.53 -3.70 -15.78
#